data_AF-A0A7S0K023-F1
#
_entry.id   AF-A0A7S0K023-F1
#
_cell.length_a   1.000
_cell.length_b   1.000
_cell.length_c   1.000
_cell.angle_alpha   90.00
_cell.angle_beta   90.00
_cell.angle_gamma   90.00
#
_symmetry.space_group_name_H-M   'P 1'
#
loop_
_entity.id
_entity.type
_entity.pdbx_description
1 polymer ?
#
loop_
_entity_poly.entity_id
_entity_poly.type
_entity_poly.pdbx_seq_one_letter_code
_entity_poly.pdbx_strand_id
1 'polypeptide(L)'
;RREAVRGWEAEARDRHGAGLPFARRCAGVRASGGGAMQVDLLLAALAAAATLAAAVQLVREYAHSSVSTPIKVTVALSWFLGFVGLALLPLDSAMVSGAVTASGPWLVPVWRGLYWVTFVLAWVVLPVLIEGEASGELQWSRKVWTGLRVTLVGYAWAAAAAAVVATWFLVTGRLSVGQLMATSV
;
A
#
# COMPACT_ATOMS: atom_id res chain seq x y z
N ARG A 1 -44.42 -36.56 -26.70
CA ARG A 1 -44.12 -35.13 -26.39
C ARG A 1 -44.39 -34.75 -24.92
N ARG A 2 -45.48 -35.22 -24.29
CA ARG A 2 -45.74 -34.95 -22.84
C ARG A 2 -44.83 -35.74 -21.88
N GLU A 3 -44.31 -36.90 -22.30
CA GLU A 3 -43.41 -37.73 -21.49
C GLU A 3 -41.97 -37.18 -21.44
N ALA A 4 -41.50 -36.56 -22.53
CA ALA A 4 -40.19 -35.92 -22.58
C ALA A 4 -40.09 -34.69 -21.65
N VAL A 5 -41.20 -33.98 -21.44
CA VAL A 5 -41.25 -32.83 -20.51
C VAL A 5 -41.20 -33.28 -19.05
N ARG A 6 -41.86 -34.40 -18.71
CA ARG A 6 -41.78 -34.98 -17.35
C ARG A 6 -40.40 -35.51 -16.99
N GLY A 7 -39.67 -36.06 -17.97
CA GLY A 7 -38.28 -36.46 -17.77
C GLY A 7 -37.35 -35.28 -17.45
N TRP A 8 -37.55 -34.15 -18.13
CA TRP A 8 -36.76 -32.94 -17.90
C TRP A 8 -37.05 -32.28 -16.55
N GLU A 9 -38.30 -32.30 -16.09
CA GLU A 9 -38.70 -31.79 -14.77
C GLU A 9 -38.18 -32.65 -13.60
N ALA A 10 -37.99 -33.96 -13.81
CA ALA A 10 -37.39 -34.85 -12.81
C ALA A 10 -35.86 -34.64 -12.70
N GLU A 11 -35.18 -34.50 -13.83
CA GLU A 11 -33.74 -34.22 -13.91
C GLU A 11 -33.37 -32.83 -13.33
N ALA A 12 -34.22 -31.82 -13.56
CA ALA A 12 -34.02 -30.48 -13.01
C ALA A 12 -34.18 -30.44 -11.47
N ARG A 13 -35.07 -31.28 -10.91
CA ARG A 13 -35.30 -31.35 -9.47
C ARG A 13 -34.13 -32.01 -8.73
N ASP A 14 -33.45 -32.97 -9.35
CA ASP A 14 -32.27 -33.64 -8.78
C ASP A 14 -31.02 -32.74 -8.79
N ARG A 15 -30.85 -31.90 -9.83
CA ARG A 15 -29.76 -30.90 -9.86
C ARG A 15 -29.92 -29.78 -8.83
N HIS A 16 -31.15 -29.47 -8.41
CA HIS A 16 -31.40 -28.52 -7.32
C HIS A 16 -31.34 -29.16 -5.92
N GLY A 17 -31.40 -30.50 -5.82
CA GLY A 17 -31.17 -31.25 -4.56
C GLY A 17 -29.70 -31.42 -4.18
N ALA A 18 -28.78 -31.31 -5.15
CA ALA A 18 -27.33 -31.42 -4.95
C ALA A 18 -26.65 -30.11 -4.46
N GLY A 19 -27.43 -29.16 -3.97
CA GLY A 19 -26.98 -27.80 -3.62
C GLY A 19 -26.33 -27.62 -2.23
N LEU A 20 -25.87 -28.67 -1.53
CA LEU A 20 -25.39 -28.52 -0.14
C LEU A 20 -24.04 -29.16 0.26
N PRO A 21 -23.01 -29.30 -0.61
CA PRO A 21 -21.64 -29.46 -0.12
C PRO A 21 -20.90 -28.13 0.10
N PHE A 22 -21.34 -27.02 -0.52
CA PHE A 22 -20.65 -25.72 -0.40
C PHE A 22 -21.09 -24.92 0.83
N ALA A 23 -22.41 -24.88 1.11
CA ALA A 23 -22.93 -24.17 2.27
C ALA A 23 -22.43 -24.74 3.62
N ARG A 24 -22.22 -26.07 3.71
CA ARG A 24 -21.59 -26.69 4.89
C ARG A 24 -20.11 -26.34 5.03
N ARG A 25 -19.41 -26.08 3.91
CA ARG A 25 -17.99 -25.69 3.93
C ARG A 25 -17.80 -24.27 4.48
N CYS A 26 -18.76 -23.37 4.24
CA CYS A 26 -18.77 -22.04 4.84
C CYS A 26 -19.26 -22.03 6.30
N ALA A 27 -20.14 -22.96 6.69
CA ALA A 27 -20.60 -23.09 8.07
C ALA A 27 -19.52 -23.63 9.02
N GLY A 28 -18.63 -24.51 8.54
CA GLY A 28 -17.55 -25.10 9.33
C GLY A 28 -16.41 -24.13 9.71
N VAL A 29 -16.23 -23.03 8.98
CA VAL A 29 -15.21 -22.01 9.30
C VAL A 29 -15.67 -21.02 10.37
N ARG A 30 -16.99 -20.93 10.63
CA ARG A 30 -17.58 -19.91 11.51
C ARG A 30 -17.65 -20.33 13.00
N ALA A 31 -17.27 -21.56 13.35
CA ALA A 31 -17.48 -22.13 14.69
C ALA A 31 -16.22 -22.27 15.57
N SER A 32 -15.14 -21.53 15.29
CA SER A 32 -13.95 -21.45 16.16
C SER A 32 -13.62 -19.98 16.47
N GLY A 33 -14.53 -19.32 17.18
CA GLY A 33 -14.52 -17.86 17.41
C GLY A 33 -13.45 -17.31 18.37
N GLY A 34 -12.55 -18.16 18.88
CA GLY A 34 -11.44 -17.73 19.76
C GLY A 34 -10.06 -18.12 19.23
N GLY A 35 -9.89 -19.35 18.77
CA GLY A 35 -8.60 -19.86 18.30
C GLY A 35 -8.17 -19.30 16.94
N ALA A 36 -9.10 -19.13 15.99
CA ALA A 36 -8.78 -18.61 14.67
C ALA A 36 -8.31 -17.14 14.71
N MET A 37 -9.00 -16.29 15.47
CA MET A 37 -8.60 -14.88 15.66
C MET A 37 -7.25 -14.74 16.36
N GLN A 38 -6.94 -15.63 17.30
CA GLN A 38 -5.62 -15.69 17.94
C GLN A 38 -4.52 -16.03 16.93
N VAL A 39 -4.76 -17.02 16.05
CA VAL A 39 -3.80 -17.44 15.03
C VAL A 39 -3.56 -16.34 13.99
N ASP A 40 -4.62 -15.69 13.52
CA ASP A 40 -4.50 -14.58 12.54
C ASP A 40 -3.73 -13.39 13.13
N LEU A 41 -4.00 -13.04 14.39
CA LEU A 41 -3.29 -11.97 15.09
C LEU A 41 -1.81 -12.32 15.31
N LEU A 42 -1.51 -13.57 15.69
CA LEU A 42 -0.15 -14.06 15.83
C LEU A 42 0.60 -14.04 14.51
N LEU A 43 -0.03 -14.49 13.41
CA LEU A 43 0.56 -14.45 12.08
C LEU A 43 0.85 -13.02 11.63
N ALA A 44 -0.10 -12.10 11.83
CA ALA A 44 0.10 -10.68 11.52
C ALA A 44 1.24 -10.06 12.35
N ALA A 45 1.32 -10.37 13.65
CA ALA A 45 2.38 -9.90 14.52
C ALA A 45 3.76 -10.45 14.12
N LEU A 46 3.84 -11.74 13.78
CA LEU A 46 5.07 -12.37 13.29
C LEU A 46 5.51 -11.78 11.95
N ALA A 47 4.57 -11.53 11.04
CA ALA A 47 4.85 -10.86 9.77
C ALA A 47 5.39 -9.44 9.98
N ALA A 48 4.76 -8.65 10.86
CA ALA A 48 5.24 -7.31 11.21
C ALA A 48 6.62 -7.34 11.90
N ALA A 49 6.88 -8.32 12.77
CA ALA A 49 8.19 -8.49 13.39
C ALA A 49 9.26 -8.86 12.35
N ALA A 50 8.92 -9.74 11.41
CA ALA A 50 9.82 -10.13 10.32
C ALA A 50 10.13 -8.96 9.38
N THR A 51 9.14 -8.14 9.01
CA THR A 51 9.36 -6.95 8.17
C THR A 51 10.20 -5.90 8.89
N LEU A 52 10.00 -5.71 10.20
CA LEU A 52 10.83 -4.83 11.01
C LEU A 52 12.27 -5.34 11.10
N ALA A 53 12.46 -6.63 11.36
CA ALA A 53 13.78 -7.25 11.40
C ALA A 53 14.51 -7.13 10.06
N ALA A 54 13.80 -7.35 8.94
CA ALA A 54 14.35 -7.15 7.60
C ALA A 54 14.77 -5.69 7.36
N ALA A 55 13.93 -4.72 7.74
CA ALA A 55 14.26 -3.30 7.62
C ALA A 55 15.50 -2.92 8.44
N VAL A 56 15.59 -3.41 9.68
CA VAL A 56 16.77 -3.17 10.54
C VAL A 56 18.02 -3.82 9.95
N GLN A 57 17.93 -5.06 9.46
CA GLN A 57 19.07 -5.75 8.85
C GLN A 57 19.57 -5.04 7.60
N LEU A 58 18.66 -4.57 6.74
CA LEU A 58 19.05 -3.77 5.58
C LEU A 58 19.81 -2.51 6.00
N VAL A 59 19.38 -1.82 7.07
CA VAL A 59 20.08 -0.62 7.52
C VAL A 59 21.44 -0.98 8.10
N ARG A 60 21.57 -2.08 8.83
CA ARG A 60 22.86 -2.53 9.38
C ARG A 60 23.86 -2.91 8.29
N GLU A 61 23.38 -3.53 7.21
CA GLU A 61 24.22 -3.96 6.10
C GLU A 61 24.67 -2.79 5.21
N TYR A 62 23.74 -1.88 4.86
CA TYR A 62 24.00 -0.82 3.88
C TYR A 62 24.41 0.52 4.49
N ALA A 63 24.23 0.74 5.80
CA ALA A 63 24.56 2.03 6.39
C ALA A 63 26.06 2.18 6.62
N HIS A 64 26.63 3.22 6.02
CA HIS A 64 28.00 3.63 6.30
C HIS A 64 28.16 4.07 7.77
N SER A 65 29.34 3.82 8.35
CA SER A 65 29.64 4.09 9.77
C SER A 65 29.54 5.58 10.12
N SER A 66 29.83 6.47 9.16
CA SER A 66 29.77 7.93 9.34
C SER A 66 28.36 8.52 9.38
N VAL A 67 27.32 7.75 9.03
CA VAL A 67 25.95 8.28 8.96
C VAL A 67 25.36 8.42 10.36
N SER A 68 24.70 9.55 10.61
CA SER A 68 24.06 9.83 11.89
C SER A 68 22.91 8.86 12.22
N THR A 69 22.76 8.54 13.51
CA THR A 69 21.71 7.62 14.00
C THR A 69 20.28 8.01 13.62
N PRO A 70 19.88 9.30 13.66
CA PRO A 70 18.53 9.71 13.28
C PRO A 70 18.17 9.29 11.85
N ILE A 71 19.09 9.44 10.89
CA ILE A 71 18.89 9.05 9.49
C ILE A 71 18.68 7.53 9.40
N LYS A 72 19.51 6.74 10.09
CA LYS A 72 19.38 5.27 10.12
C LYS A 72 18.01 4.84 10.64
N VAL A 73 17.52 5.47 11.70
CA VAL A 73 16.19 5.21 12.27
C VAL A 73 15.08 5.59 11.28
N THR A 74 15.18 6.76 10.65
CA THR A 74 14.18 7.21 9.67
C THR A 74 14.11 6.29 8.45
N VAL A 75 15.25 5.80 7.95
CA VAL A 75 15.30 4.83 6.84
C VAL A 75 14.75 3.47 7.25
N ALA A 76 15.10 2.97 8.44
CA ALA A 76 14.53 1.72 8.95
C ALA A 76 13.00 1.81 9.06
N LEU A 77 12.50 2.94 9.58
CA LEU A 77 11.07 3.20 9.70
C LEU A 77 10.39 3.29 8.33
N SER A 78 11.02 3.93 7.34
CA SER A 78 10.44 4.03 5.99
C SER A 78 10.32 2.68 5.31
N TRP A 79 11.34 1.83 5.43
CA TRP A 79 11.29 0.46 4.91
C TRP A 79 10.26 -0.39 5.64
N PHE A 80 10.22 -0.34 6.98
CA PHE A 80 9.22 -1.07 7.74
C PHE A 80 7.79 -0.69 7.31
N LEU A 81 7.48 0.60 7.27
CA LEU A 81 6.15 1.07 6.86
C LEU A 81 5.85 0.75 5.40
N GLY A 82 6.85 0.81 4.51
CA GLY A 82 6.72 0.40 3.11
C GLY A 82 6.39 -1.09 2.97
N PHE A 83 7.09 -1.97 3.70
CA PHE A 83 6.81 -3.40 3.69
C PHE A 83 5.46 -3.74 4.29
N VAL A 84 5.06 -3.07 5.37
CA VAL A 84 3.71 -3.21 5.94
C VAL A 84 2.65 -2.78 4.92
N GLY A 85 2.86 -1.66 4.22
CA GLY A 85 1.97 -1.22 3.14
C GLY A 85 1.82 -2.26 2.02
N LEU A 86 2.93 -2.85 1.58
CA LEU A 86 2.92 -3.93 0.58
C LEU A 86 2.21 -5.18 1.08
N ALA A 87 2.40 -5.55 2.35
CA ALA A 87 1.73 -6.70 2.96
C ALA A 87 0.21 -6.52 3.08
N LEU A 88 -0.27 -5.27 3.19
CA LEU A 88 -1.69 -4.93 3.22
C LEU A 88 -2.34 -4.83 1.83
N LEU A 89 -1.55 -4.81 0.76
CA LEU A 89 -2.05 -4.61 -0.60
C LEU A 89 -2.97 -5.76 -1.11
N PRO A 90 -2.68 -7.04 -0.85
CA PRO A 90 -3.61 -8.13 -1.17
C PRO A 90 -4.96 -7.98 -0.44
N LEU A 91 -4.93 -7.52 0.82
CA LEU A 91 -6.14 -7.28 1.62
C LEU A 91 -7.00 -6.17 0.99
N ASP A 92 -6.38 -5.09 0.53
CA ASP A 92 -7.06 -4.00 -0.19
C ASP A 92 -7.76 -4.51 -1.46
N SER A 93 -7.06 -5.29 -2.28
CA SER A 93 -7.65 -5.89 -3.49
C SER A 93 -8.77 -6.90 -3.20
N ALA A 94 -8.67 -7.65 -2.10
CA ALA A 94 -9.68 -8.60 -1.66
C ALA A 94 -10.97 -7.92 -1.16
N MET A 95 -10.85 -6.70 -0.61
CA MET A 95 -11.99 -5.88 -0.21
C MET A 95 -12.72 -5.29 -1.40
N VAL A 96 -11.99 -4.76 -2.38
CA VAL A 96 -12.59 -4.20 -3.61
C VAL A 96 -13.31 -5.29 -4.41
N SER A 97 -12.76 -6.50 -4.46
CA SER A 97 -13.38 -7.65 -5.15
C SER A 97 -14.53 -8.31 -4.39
N GLY A 98 -14.81 -7.89 -3.15
CA GLY A 98 -15.85 -8.48 -2.30
C GLY A 98 -15.52 -9.88 -1.77
N ALA A 99 -14.29 -10.37 -1.96
CA ALA A 99 -13.83 -11.67 -1.46
C ALA A 99 -13.74 -11.71 0.08
N VAL A 100 -13.52 -10.55 0.70
CA VAL A 100 -13.53 -10.36 2.16
C VAL A 100 -14.56 -9.29 2.51
N THR A 101 -15.61 -9.66 3.25
CA THR A 101 -16.74 -8.78 3.59
C THR A 101 -16.61 -8.09 4.95
N ALA A 102 -15.58 -8.41 5.74
CA ALA A 102 -15.39 -7.92 7.10
C ALA A 102 -14.16 -7.00 7.19
N SER A 103 -14.22 -5.80 6.59
CA SER A 103 -13.32 -4.73 7.01
C SER A 103 -13.86 -4.14 8.31
N GLY A 104 -13.15 -4.34 9.43
CA GLY A 104 -13.46 -3.61 10.65
C GLY A 104 -13.39 -2.10 10.40
N PRO A 105 -14.21 -1.27 11.10
CA PRO A 105 -14.26 0.18 10.89
C PRO A 105 -12.89 0.89 11.12
N TRP A 106 -11.94 0.19 11.73
CA TRP A 106 -10.58 0.65 12.03
C TRP A 106 -9.59 0.46 10.86
N LEU A 107 -9.87 -0.40 9.87
CA LEU A 107 -8.89 -0.71 8.83
C LEU A 107 -8.68 0.46 7.86
N VAL A 108 -9.77 1.09 7.41
CA VAL A 108 -9.71 2.25 6.51
C VAL A 108 -8.88 3.42 7.08
N PRO A 109 -9.10 3.86 8.34
CA PRO A 109 -8.26 4.92 8.91
C PRO A 109 -6.81 4.49 9.11
N VAL A 110 -6.54 3.23 9.47
CA VAL A 110 -5.15 2.72 9.58
C VAL A 110 -4.46 2.73 8.22
N TRP A 111 -5.12 2.22 7.18
CA TRP A 111 -4.59 2.23 5.82
C TRP A 111 -4.31 3.65 5.33
N ARG A 112 -5.27 4.58 5.54
CA ARG A 112 -5.11 5.99 5.21
C ARG A 112 -3.94 6.63 5.97
N GLY A 113 -3.80 6.30 7.25
CA GLY A 113 -2.68 6.77 8.08
C GLY A 113 -1.33 6.26 7.56
N LEU A 114 -1.22 4.95 7.30
CA LEU A 114 -0.01 4.35 6.72
C LEU A 114 0.36 4.98 5.39
N TYR A 115 -0.60 5.17 4.49
CA TYR A 115 -0.40 5.85 3.22
C TYR A 115 0.15 7.27 3.40
N TRP A 116 -0.49 8.11 4.22
CA TRP A 116 -0.05 9.51 4.37
C TRP A 116 1.30 9.62 5.08
N VAL A 117 1.56 8.79 6.08
CA VAL A 117 2.86 8.79 6.78
C VAL A 117 3.97 8.35 5.83
N THR A 118 3.77 7.27 5.08
CA THR A 118 4.77 6.81 4.09
C THR A 118 4.97 7.83 2.98
N PHE A 119 3.90 8.48 2.51
CA PHE A 119 3.97 9.54 1.52
C PHE A 119 4.83 10.71 2.00
N VAL A 120 4.56 11.25 3.20
CA VAL A 120 5.35 12.36 3.77
C VAL A 120 6.80 11.94 4.02
N LEU A 121 7.02 10.71 4.47
CA LEU A 121 8.35 10.18 4.72
C LEU A 121 9.18 10.08 3.44
N ALA A 122 8.58 9.59 2.35
CA ALA A 122 9.22 9.41 1.06
C ALA A 122 9.44 10.73 0.30
N TRP A 123 8.46 11.62 0.32
CA TRP A 123 8.46 12.84 -0.51
C TRP A 123 8.95 14.09 0.22
N VAL A 124 9.01 14.10 1.54
CA VAL A 124 9.42 15.28 2.31
C VAL A 124 10.60 14.94 3.21
N VAL A 125 10.43 14.00 4.14
CA VAL A 125 11.42 13.79 5.21
C VAL A 125 12.73 13.23 4.67
N LEU A 126 12.69 12.14 3.89
CA LEU A 126 13.90 11.49 3.38
C LEU A 126 14.72 12.40 2.46
N PRO A 127 14.14 13.07 1.43
CA PRO A 127 14.88 14.00 0.59
C PRO A 127 15.58 15.10 1.39
N VAL A 128 14.86 15.70 2.35
CA VAL A 128 15.42 16.76 3.22
C VAL A 128 16.60 16.23 4.05
N LEU A 129 16.50 15.03 4.60
CA LEU A 129 17.58 14.42 5.38
C LEU A 129 18.80 14.06 4.51
N ILE A 130 18.57 13.55 3.29
CA ILE A 130 19.65 13.21 2.36
C ILE A 130 20.44 14.46 1.98
N GLU A 131 19.76 15.51 1.53
CA GLU A 131 20.38 16.78 1.14
C GLU A 131 21.00 17.50 2.35
N GLY A 132 20.36 17.43 3.51
CA GLY A 132 20.87 17.99 4.76
C GLY A 132 22.17 17.32 5.19
N GLU A 133 22.31 16.01 5.06
CA GLU A 133 23.55 15.29 5.37
C GLU A 133 24.63 15.55 4.31
N ALA A 134 24.26 15.65 3.04
CA ALA A 134 25.16 15.96 1.93
C ALA A 134 25.77 17.37 2.03
N SER A 135 25.09 18.31 2.70
CA SER A 135 25.57 19.68 2.89
C SER A 135 26.82 19.81 3.78
N GLY A 136 27.12 18.81 4.60
CA GLY A 136 28.24 18.84 5.55
C GLY A 136 28.09 19.83 6.71
N GLU A 137 26.93 20.47 6.89
CA GLU A 137 26.70 21.41 8.00
C GLU A 137 26.72 20.68 9.35
N LEU A 138 27.26 21.28 10.41
CA LEU A 138 27.34 20.62 11.73
C LEU A 138 26.07 20.81 12.59
N GLN A 139 25.33 21.90 12.37
CA GLN A 139 24.12 22.22 13.13
C GLN A 139 22.89 21.57 12.50
N TRP A 140 22.13 20.82 13.30
CA TRP A 140 20.92 20.11 12.83
C TRP A 140 19.86 21.03 12.20
N SER A 141 19.62 22.20 12.81
CA SER A 141 18.66 23.18 12.28
C SER A 141 19.04 23.69 10.88
N ARG A 142 20.34 23.90 10.66
CA ARG A 142 20.86 24.32 9.35
C ARG A 142 20.76 23.19 8.33
N LYS A 143 21.14 21.96 8.70
CA LYS A 143 20.98 20.77 7.83
C LYS A 143 19.57 20.65 7.29
N VAL A 144 18.56 20.77 8.16
CA VAL A 144 17.15 20.67 7.76
C VAL A 144 16.75 21.80 6.83
N TRP A 145 17.14 23.04 7.12
CA TRP A 145 16.81 24.19 6.28
C TRP A 145 17.48 24.12 4.90
N THR A 146 18.77 23.79 4.87
CA THR A 146 19.55 23.60 3.65
C THR A 146 18.95 22.47 2.81
N GLY A 147 18.67 21.32 3.43
CA GLY A 147 18.05 20.19 2.75
C GLY A 147 16.66 20.51 2.21
N LEU A 148 15.83 21.25 2.96
CA LEU A 148 14.52 21.71 2.51
C LEU A 148 14.63 22.63 1.29
N ARG A 149 15.52 23.63 1.34
CA ARG A 149 15.72 24.56 0.22
C ARG A 149 16.15 23.82 -1.04
N VAL A 150 17.14 22.93 -0.94
CA VAL A 150 17.66 22.18 -2.10
C VAL A 150 16.57 21.26 -2.66
N THR A 151 15.85 20.55 -1.81
CA THR A 151 14.73 19.67 -2.20
C THR A 151 13.65 20.46 -2.96
N LEU A 152 13.25 21.63 -2.45
CA LEU A 152 12.24 22.47 -3.10
C LEU A 152 12.69 23.01 -4.46
N VAL A 153 13.97 23.40 -4.60
CA VAL A 153 14.53 23.80 -5.90
C VAL A 153 14.56 22.62 -6.86
N GLY A 154 14.91 21.42 -6.39
CA GLY A 154 14.84 20.18 -7.17
C GLY A 154 13.42 19.92 -7.69
N TYR A 155 12.41 20.08 -6.84
CA TYR A 155 11.00 19.95 -7.25
C TYR A 155 10.56 21.03 -8.24
N ALA A 156 11.05 22.26 -8.12
CA ALA A 156 10.78 23.31 -9.11
C ALA A 156 11.34 22.93 -10.50
N TRP A 157 12.55 22.36 -10.56
CA TRP A 157 13.12 21.87 -11.82
C TRP A 157 12.35 20.68 -12.39
N ALA A 158 11.97 19.71 -11.55
CA ALA A 158 11.16 18.57 -11.97
C ALA A 158 9.80 19.02 -12.52
N ALA A 159 9.15 19.99 -11.87
CA ALA A 159 7.91 20.59 -12.33
C ALA A 159 8.07 21.31 -13.68
N ALA A 160 9.16 22.06 -13.86
CA ALA A 160 9.46 22.72 -15.12
C ALA A 160 9.65 21.70 -16.27
N ALA A 161 10.41 20.61 -16.02
CA ALA A 161 10.58 19.54 -16.99
C ALA A 161 9.25 18.84 -17.34
N ALA A 162 8.42 18.56 -16.33
CA ALA A 162 7.08 17.99 -16.53
C ALA A 162 6.19 18.92 -17.38
N ALA A 163 6.25 20.24 -17.16
CA ALA A 163 5.52 21.21 -17.94
C ALA A 163 5.97 21.25 -19.42
N VAL A 164 7.27 21.14 -19.68
CA VAL A 164 7.81 21.04 -21.05
C VAL A 164 7.28 19.79 -21.75
N VAL A 165 7.33 18.64 -21.08
CA VAL A 165 6.80 17.38 -21.62
C VAL A 165 5.30 17.50 -21.88
N ALA A 166 4.52 18.00 -20.92
CA ALA A 166 3.08 18.21 -21.08
C ALA A 166 2.77 19.12 -22.28
N THR A 167 3.52 20.21 -22.44
CA THR A 167 3.38 21.12 -23.58
C THR A 167 3.66 20.41 -24.91
N TRP A 168 4.70 19.57 -24.97
CA TRP A 168 5.00 18.78 -26.16
C TRP A 168 3.88 17.79 -26.51
N PHE A 169 3.30 17.11 -25.52
CA PHE A 169 2.15 16.22 -25.71
C PHE A 169 0.90 16.95 -26.21
N LEU A 170 0.66 18.17 -25.74
CA LEU A 170 -0.44 19.02 -26.19
C LEU A 170 -0.24 19.48 -27.65
N VAL A 171 0.97 19.92 -28.01
CA VAL A 171 1.30 20.39 -29.36
C VAL A 171 1.25 19.25 -30.38
N THR A 172 1.65 18.04 -29.99
CA THR A 172 1.59 16.85 -30.86
C THR A 172 0.20 16.22 -30.95
N GLY A 173 -0.81 16.80 -30.29
CA GLY A 173 -2.19 16.31 -30.30
C GLY A 173 -2.37 14.94 -29.63
N ARG A 174 -1.38 14.48 -28.87
CA ARG A 174 -1.43 13.21 -28.13
C ARG A 174 -2.25 13.31 -26.84
N LEU A 175 -2.51 14.53 -26.38
CA LEU A 175 -3.35 14.85 -25.23
C LEU A 175 -4.28 16.01 -25.61
N SER A 176 -5.58 15.86 -25.35
CA SER A 176 -6.53 16.96 -25.49
C SER A 176 -6.72 17.66 -24.14
N VAL A 177 -6.90 18.99 -24.16
CA VAL A 177 -7.16 19.78 -22.95
C VAL A 177 -8.45 19.28 -22.25
N GLY A 178 -9.43 18.81 -23.02
CA GLY A 178 -10.65 18.21 -22.49
C GLY A 178 -10.40 16.97 -21.64
N GLN A 179 -9.42 16.13 -22.00
CA GLN A 179 -9.05 14.97 -21.19
C GLN A 179 -8.33 15.35 -19.89
N LEU A 180 -7.49 16.40 -19.92
CA LEU A 180 -6.83 16.91 -18.70
C LEU A 180 -7.82 17.50 -17.69
N MET A 181 -8.83 18.22 -18.18
CA MET A 181 -9.85 18.84 -17.33
C MET A 181 -10.92 17.84 -16.87
N ALA A 182 -11.13 16.74 -17.61
CA ALA A 182 -12.07 15.68 -17.21
C ALA A 182 -11.54 14.81 -16.06
N THR A 183 -10.21 14.72 -15.89
CA THR A 183 -9.56 13.95 -14.82
C THR A 183 -9.41 14.70 -13.50
N SER A 184 -9.77 15.98 -13.43
CA SER A 184 -9.66 16.80 -12.21
C SER A 184 -10.95 16.81 -11.35
N VAL A 185 -11.81 15.80 -11.48
CA VAL A 185 -13.03 15.61 -10.68
C VAL A 185 -12.93 14.32 -9.88
#